data_AF-A0AAU5M4H9-F1
#
_entry.id   AF-A0AAU5M4H9-F1
#
_cell.length_a   1.000
_cell.length_b   1.000
_cell.length_c   1.000
_cell.angle_alpha   90.00
_cell.angle_beta   90.00
_cell.angle_gamma   90.00
#
_symmetry.space_group_name_H-M   'P 1'
#
loop_
_entity.id
_entity.type
_entity.pdbx_description
1 polymer ?
#
loop_
_entity_poly.entity_id
_entity_poly.type
_entity_poly.pdbx_seq_one_letter_code
_entity_poly.pdbx_strand_id
1 'polypeptide(L)'
;MRRPVQVVATSADQSVSTLELFVIALAIPEAFHNLPGGLPGPVVIALAYFVLRAMHLVLLWLIADGDKVLRRTIALFAIGKVIATALLLVASQYHGTTQTMLWAGALASDYISTYLVDARGWRFNSPAHWAERHGLIIIIALGESIVAIGVGVTDLPISWPILVASLLGLAVCTALWWIYFDATVRYGERALAAEPPETRPWLARDAYTFLHLPMVAGIVLLAVGLKKVLEYVGDTEHHHLSQPLHGIGLFALFVGVVLYLLGHVGFKRRTTPLECVPADRGCRAGDGRTACARPSGPGPDRGPGRGPHRPGRLRIVPLRR
;
A
#
# COMPACT_ATOMS: atom_id res chain seq x y z
N MET A 1 14.86 -28.37 -16.32
CA MET A 1 15.15 -29.09 -15.06
C MET A 1 15.54 -28.20 -13.85
N ARG A 2 15.42 -26.86 -13.89
CA ARG A 2 15.82 -25.96 -12.77
C ARG A 2 14.76 -25.71 -11.66
N ARG A 3 13.53 -26.23 -11.81
CA ARG A 3 12.42 -25.97 -10.88
C ARG A 3 12.63 -26.45 -9.42
N PRO A 4 13.26 -27.60 -9.11
CA PRO A 4 13.37 -28.05 -7.72
C PRO A 4 14.30 -27.18 -6.87
N VAL A 5 15.39 -26.67 -7.46
CA VAL A 5 16.33 -25.76 -6.76
C VAL A 5 15.69 -24.41 -6.46
N GLN A 6 14.86 -23.88 -7.38
CA GLN A 6 14.15 -22.62 -7.15
C GLN A 6 13.10 -22.75 -6.04
N VAL A 7 12.36 -23.86 -5.98
CA VAL A 7 11.34 -24.09 -4.95
C VAL A 7 11.96 -24.20 -3.56
N VAL A 8 13.05 -24.98 -3.42
CA VAL A 8 13.77 -25.13 -2.14
C VAL A 8 14.42 -23.81 -1.71
N ALA A 9 14.99 -23.04 -2.64
CA ALA A 9 15.53 -21.72 -2.35
C ALA A 9 14.45 -20.75 -1.86
N THR A 10 13.25 -20.78 -2.46
CA THR A 10 12.14 -19.91 -2.05
C THR A 10 11.53 -20.29 -0.70
N SER A 11 11.48 -21.58 -0.32
CA SER A 11 10.96 -21.97 0.99
C SER A 11 11.96 -21.69 2.13
N ALA A 12 13.26 -21.88 1.87
CA ALA A 12 14.30 -21.52 2.83
C ALA A 12 14.35 -20.00 3.07
N ASP A 13 14.22 -19.20 2.01
CA ASP A 13 14.12 -17.73 2.06
C ASP A 13 12.93 -17.25 2.92
N GLN A 14 11.77 -17.90 2.82
CA GLN A 14 10.61 -17.58 3.65
C GLN A 14 10.86 -17.79 5.14
N SER A 15 11.49 -18.90 5.52
CA SER A 15 11.81 -19.18 6.92
C SER A 15 12.83 -18.19 7.49
N VAL A 16 13.88 -17.87 6.72
CA VAL A 16 14.90 -16.90 7.12
C VAL A 16 14.31 -15.49 7.25
N SER A 17 13.50 -15.06 6.28
CA SER A 17 12.81 -13.76 6.32
C SER A 17 11.93 -13.62 7.56
N THR A 18 11.26 -14.71 7.96
CA THR A 18 10.39 -14.71 9.14
C THR A 18 11.19 -14.51 10.43
N LEU A 19 12.35 -15.18 10.55
CA LEU A 19 13.25 -15.01 11.68
C LEU A 19 13.82 -13.59 11.76
N GLU A 20 14.22 -13.02 10.63
CA GLU A 20 14.75 -11.66 10.57
C GLU A 20 13.69 -10.61 10.92
N LEU A 21 12.47 -10.76 10.40
CA LEU A 21 11.34 -9.89 10.76
C LEU A 21 11.01 -10.00 12.26
N PHE A 22 11.12 -11.20 12.83
CA PHE A 22 10.94 -11.39 14.27
C PHE A 22 12.04 -10.70 15.09
N VAL A 23 13.31 -10.81 14.68
CA VAL A 23 14.42 -10.08 15.33
C VAL A 23 14.21 -8.56 15.25
N ILE A 24 13.79 -8.04 14.10
CA ILE A 24 13.44 -6.63 13.95
C ILE A 24 12.33 -6.26 14.94
N ALA A 25 11.24 -7.05 15.00
CA ALA A 25 10.11 -6.80 15.88
C ALA A 25 10.51 -6.78 17.37
N LEU A 26 11.39 -7.68 17.81
CA LEU A 26 11.92 -7.69 19.18
C LEU A 26 12.73 -6.43 19.50
N ALA A 27 13.44 -5.87 18.52
CA ALA A 27 14.27 -4.70 18.71
C ALA A 27 13.52 -3.37 18.54
N ILE A 28 12.28 -3.36 18.00
CA ILE A 28 11.46 -2.15 17.79
C ILE A 28 11.35 -1.27 19.05
N PRO A 29 11.08 -1.82 20.26
CA PRO A 29 11.00 -1.00 21.47
C PRO A 29 12.28 -0.22 21.76
N GLU A 30 13.44 -0.76 21.37
CA GLU A 30 14.78 -0.19 21.53
C GLU A 30 15.29 0.51 20.25
N ALA A 31 14.41 0.83 19.30
CA ALA A 31 14.83 1.38 18.00
C ALA A 31 15.54 2.74 18.09
N PHE A 32 15.26 3.52 19.14
CA PHE A 32 15.79 4.87 19.34
C PHE A 32 16.65 5.01 20.61
N HIS A 33 16.69 3.99 21.46
CA HIS A 33 17.42 3.99 22.73
C HIS A 33 17.86 2.58 23.10
N ASN A 34 18.97 2.45 23.81
CA ASN A 34 19.47 1.16 24.29
C ASN A 34 19.01 0.92 25.73
N LEU A 35 18.55 -0.27 26.04
CA LEU A 35 18.34 -0.70 27.42
C LEU A 35 19.67 -1.13 28.06
N PRO A 36 19.87 -0.84 29.36
CA PRO A 36 21.09 -1.19 30.06
C PRO A 36 21.30 -2.72 30.13
N GLY A 37 22.51 -3.17 29.81
CA GLY A 37 22.89 -4.59 29.85
C GLY A 37 22.52 -5.41 28.60
N GLY A 38 21.83 -4.81 27.62
CA GLY A 38 21.45 -5.44 26.36
C GLY A 38 22.44 -5.21 25.20
N LEU A 39 22.15 -5.84 24.06
CA LEU A 39 22.77 -5.49 22.79
C LEU A 39 22.28 -4.10 22.32
N PRO A 40 23.05 -3.37 21.50
CA PRO A 40 22.61 -2.07 21.00
C PRO A 40 21.41 -2.21 20.05
N GLY A 41 20.20 -1.95 20.54
CA GLY A 41 18.93 -2.11 19.82
C GLY A 41 18.90 -1.49 18.42
N PRO A 42 19.27 -0.20 18.24
CA PRO A 42 19.26 0.45 16.93
C PRO A 42 20.21 -0.21 15.92
N VAL A 43 21.35 -0.74 16.38
CA VAL A 43 22.31 -1.48 15.54
C VAL A 43 21.75 -2.84 15.14
N VAL A 44 21.09 -3.53 16.07
CA VAL A 44 20.42 -4.82 15.80
C VAL A 44 19.36 -4.64 14.72
N ILE A 45 18.53 -3.60 14.79
CA ILE A 45 17.55 -3.28 13.73
C ILE A 45 18.25 -3.03 12.39
N ALA A 46 19.26 -2.15 12.37
CA ALA A 46 19.94 -1.79 11.13
C ALA A 46 20.58 -3.02 10.45
N LEU A 47 21.21 -3.90 11.23
CA LEU A 47 21.85 -5.10 10.74
C LEU A 47 20.82 -6.14 10.29
N ALA A 48 19.82 -6.46 11.10
CA ALA A 48 18.77 -7.44 10.75
C ALA A 48 18.03 -7.00 9.48
N TYR A 49 17.74 -5.70 9.35
CA TYR A 49 17.10 -5.15 8.17
C TYR A 49 18.01 -5.17 6.93
N PHE A 50 19.33 -4.97 7.10
CA PHE A 50 20.30 -5.14 6.03
C PHE A 50 20.36 -6.58 5.54
N VAL A 51 20.40 -7.57 6.43
CA VAL A 51 20.43 -8.99 6.04
C VAL A 51 19.15 -9.36 5.27
N LEU A 52 17.97 -8.98 5.78
CA LEU A 52 16.68 -9.19 5.09
C LEU A 52 16.69 -8.62 3.67
N ARG A 53 17.21 -7.41 3.50
CA ARG A 53 17.31 -6.76 2.18
C ARG A 53 18.33 -7.43 1.28
N ALA A 54 19.49 -7.77 1.81
CA ALA A 54 20.56 -8.42 1.06
C ALA A 54 20.09 -9.76 0.53
N MET A 55 19.43 -10.56 1.36
CA MET A 55 18.83 -11.83 0.96
C MET A 55 17.80 -11.64 -0.15
N HIS A 56 16.86 -10.69 0.02
CA HIS A 56 15.84 -10.42 -1.00
C HIS A 56 16.45 -9.98 -2.34
N LEU A 57 17.48 -9.12 -2.30
CA LEU A 57 18.19 -8.68 -3.50
C LEU A 57 18.94 -9.83 -4.20
N VAL A 58 19.58 -10.71 -3.42
CA VAL A 58 20.25 -11.91 -3.95
C VAL A 58 19.24 -12.84 -4.62
N LEU A 59 18.08 -13.07 -3.99
CA LEU A 59 17.04 -13.91 -4.57
C LEU A 59 16.51 -13.31 -5.88
N LEU A 60 16.20 -12.01 -5.89
CA LEU A 60 15.79 -11.32 -7.12
C LEU A 60 16.85 -11.42 -8.21
N TRP A 61 18.13 -11.31 -7.85
CA TRP A 61 19.24 -11.44 -8.78
C TRP A 61 19.36 -12.85 -9.37
N LEU A 62 19.16 -13.90 -8.56
CA LEU A 62 19.14 -15.29 -9.00
C LEU A 62 17.94 -15.61 -9.90
N ILE A 63 16.78 -14.99 -9.63
CA ILE A 63 15.57 -15.16 -10.45
C ILE A 63 15.70 -14.44 -11.79
N ALA A 64 16.40 -13.31 -11.83
CA ALA A 64 16.61 -12.50 -13.04
C ALA A 64 17.58 -13.12 -14.07
N ASP A 65 17.87 -14.41 -13.97
CA ASP A 65 18.82 -15.09 -14.87
C ASP A 65 18.36 -15.00 -16.34
N GLY A 66 19.23 -14.46 -17.19
CA GLY A 66 18.96 -14.23 -18.62
C GLY A 66 18.30 -12.89 -18.99
N ASP A 67 17.76 -12.11 -18.05
CA ASP A 67 17.13 -10.80 -18.33
C ASP A 67 18.04 -9.62 -17.94
N LYS A 68 18.75 -9.08 -18.94
CA LYS A 68 19.68 -7.94 -18.76
C LYS A 68 18.98 -6.66 -18.31
N VAL A 69 17.71 -6.46 -18.69
CA VAL A 69 16.95 -5.26 -18.30
C VAL A 69 16.58 -5.38 -16.83
N LEU A 70 16.05 -6.53 -16.41
CA LEU A 70 15.71 -6.79 -15.02
C LEU A 70 16.93 -6.71 -14.09
N ARG A 71 18.09 -7.27 -14.48
CA ARG A 71 19.32 -7.17 -13.67
C ARG A 71 19.81 -5.72 -13.50
N ARG A 72 19.71 -4.89 -14.55
CA ARG A 72 20.04 -3.45 -14.44
C ARG A 72 19.09 -2.74 -13.48
N THR A 73 17.80 -3.01 -13.59
CA THR A 73 16.76 -2.50 -12.68
C THR A 73 17.05 -2.89 -11.23
N ILE A 74 17.38 -4.16 -10.96
CA ILE A 74 17.73 -4.66 -9.63
C ILE A 74 19.01 -3.98 -9.10
N ALA A 75 20.05 -3.83 -9.92
CA ALA A 75 21.30 -3.19 -9.49
C ALA A 75 21.08 -1.72 -9.09
N LEU A 76 20.30 -0.96 -9.87
CA LEU A 76 19.94 0.42 -9.52
C LEU A 76 19.10 0.50 -8.25
N PHE A 77 18.16 -0.43 -8.08
CA PHE A 77 17.37 -0.55 -6.87
C PHE A 77 18.22 -0.88 -5.63
N ALA A 78 19.21 -1.78 -5.79
CA ALA A 78 20.12 -2.18 -4.72
C ALA A 78 20.93 -1.00 -4.17
N ILE A 79 21.35 -0.05 -5.01
CA ILE A 79 22.06 1.16 -4.57
C ILE A 79 21.22 1.93 -3.55
N GLY A 80 19.95 2.17 -3.87
CA GLY A 80 19.02 2.85 -2.95
C GLY A 80 18.83 2.12 -1.63
N LYS A 81 18.78 0.78 -1.68
CA LYS A 81 18.65 -0.07 -0.49
C LYS A 81 19.88 -0.01 0.40
N VAL A 82 21.08 -0.01 -0.19
CA VAL A 82 22.36 0.12 0.53
C VAL A 82 22.48 1.51 1.16
N ILE A 83 22.12 2.58 0.44
CA ILE A 83 22.12 3.94 0.99
C ILE A 83 21.16 4.02 2.19
N ALA A 84 19.95 3.50 2.06
CA ALA A 84 18.97 3.50 3.14
C ALA A 84 19.44 2.71 4.37
N THR A 85 20.03 1.52 4.21
CA THR A 85 20.57 0.76 5.36
C THR A 85 21.82 1.40 5.96
N ALA A 86 22.68 2.02 5.15
CA ALA A 86 23.81 2.80 5.65
C ALA A 86 23.34 3.99 6.48
N LEU A 87 22.29 4.70 6.05
CA LEU A 87 21.69 5.78 6.83
C LEU A 87 21.14 5.29 8.17
N LEU A 88 20.50 4.12 8.22
CA LEU A 88 20.02 3.53 9.48
C LEU A 88 21.16 3.14 10.42
N LEU A 89 22.26 2.59 9.88
CA LEU A 89 23.45 2.27 10.67
C LEU A 89 24.19 3.54 11.16
N VAL A 90 24.17 4.62 10.39
CA VAL A 90 24.66 5.91 10.89
C VAL A 90 23.71 6.44 11.95
N ALA A 91 22.38 6.32 11.76
CA ALA A 91 21.36 6.76 12.70
C ALA A 91 21.50 6.07 14.07
N SER A 92 21.93 4.81 14.12
CA SER A 92 22.13 4.09 15.39
C SER A 92 23.18 4.73 16.31
N GLN A 93 24.04 5.60 15.76
CA GLN A 93 25.10 6.28 16.50
C GLN A 93 24.67 7.65 17.04
N TYR A 94 23.48 8.11 16.69
CA TYR A 94 22.92 9.40 17.12
C TYR A 94 21.67 9.20 17.95
N HIS A 95 21.24 10.26 18.63
CA HIS A 95 20.01 10.30 19.42
C HIS A 95 19.16 11.53 19.05
N GLY A 96 17.89 11.51 19.46
CA GLY A 96 16.98 12.63 19.31
C GLY A 96 16.71 13.00 17.85
N THR A 97 16.66 14.30 17.56
CA THR A 97 16.25 14.82 16.25
C THR A 97 17.13 14.34 15.09
N THR A 98 18.45 14.26 15.29
CA THR A 98 19.39 13.81 14.26
C THR A 98 19.12 12.36 13.86
N GLN A 99 18.86 11.48 14.83
CA GLN A 99 18.49 10.09 14.57
C GLN A 99 17.18 10.02 13.76
N THR A 100 16.15 10.77 14.17
CA THR A 100 14.87 10.84 13.45
C THR A 100 15.03 11.34 12.02
N MET A 101 15.86 12.36 11.79
CA MET A 101 16.15 12.89 10.45
C MET A 101 16.86 11.86 9.57
N LEU A 102 17.78 11.07 10.12
CA LEU A 102 18.46 10.00 9.38
C LEU A 102 17.51 8.85 9.03
N TRP A 103 16.58 8.49 9.93
CA TRP A 103 15.49 7.55 9.63
C TRP A 103 14.58 8.07 8.51
N ALA A 104 14.19 9.34 8.57
CA ALA A 104 13.43 9.98 7.50
C ALA A 104 14.21 9.99 6.17
N GLY A 105 15.52 10.23 6.22
CA GLY A 105 16.41 10.14 5.07
C GLY A 105 16.51 8.73 4.49
N ALA A 106 16.58 7.70 5.33
CA ALA A 106 16.57 6.30 4.89
C ALA A 106 15.26 5.95 4.16
N LEU A 107 14.13 6.35 4.74
CA LEU A 107 12.82 6.22 4.10
C LEU A 107 12.77 6.98 2.77
N ALA A 108 13.24 8.23 2.72
CA ALA A 108 13.29 9.01 1.50
C ALA A 108 14.15 8.33 0.43
N SER A 109 15.31 7.77 0.79
CA SER A 109 16.16 7.00 -0.13
C SER A 109 15.44 5.79 -0.72
N ASP A 110 14.65 5.06 0.07
CA ASP A 110 13.85 3.93 -0.43
C ASP A 110 12.79 4.36 -1.45
N TYR A 111 12.11 5.48 -1.19
CA TYR A 111 11.07 5.98 -2.08
C TYR A 111 11.64 6.63 -3.35
N ILE A 112 12.73 7.40 -3.21
CA ILE A 112 13.44 8.00 -4.34
C ILE A 112 13.99 6.91 -5.25
N SER A 113 14.65 5.88 -4.70
CA SER A 113 15.14 4.77 -5.52
C SER A 113 14.02 4.02 -6.23
N THR A 114 12.88 3.81 -5.57
CA THR A 114 11.68 3.22 -6.20
C THR A 114 11.10 4.11 -7.31
N TYR A 115 11.18 5.44 -7.17
CA TYR A 115 10.75 6.40 -8.18
C TYR A 115 11.67 6.43 -9.40
N LEU A 116 12.99 6.40 -9.17
CA LEU A 116 14.02 6.49 -10.22
C LEU A 116 14.15 5.21 -11.05
N VAL A 117 13.83 4.06 -10.47
CA VAL A 117 13.87 2.77 -11.17
C VAL A 117 12.68 2.66 -12.13
N ASP A 118 12.94 2.31 -13.40
CA ASP A 118 11.87 2.14 -14.41
C ASP A 118 10.94 0.99 -14.01
N ALA A 119 9.68 1.33 -13.75
CA ALA A 119 8.65 0.39 -13.34
C ALA A 119 8.43 -0.73 -14.38
N ARG A 120 8.73 -0.48 -15.67
CA ARG A 120 8.61 -1.48 -16.75
C ARG A 120 9.50 -2.71 -16.59
N GLY A 121 10.58 -2.59 -15.81
CA GLY A 121 11.41 -3.74 -15.47
C GLY A 121 10.68 -4.75 -14.58
N TRP A 122 9.64 -4.32 -13.85
CA TRP A 122 8.90 -5.17 -12.93
C TRP A 122 7.73 -5.86 -13.63
N ARG A 123 7.59 -7.16 -13.36
CA ARG A 123 6.47 -7.97 -13.85
C ARG A 123 5.72 -8.52 -12.65
N PHE A 124 4.41 -8.25 -12.57
CA PHE A 124 3.53 -8.93 -11.61
C PHE A 124 2.33 -9.50 -12.37
N ASN A 125 1.97 -10.75 -12.06
CA ASN A 125 1.09 -11.55 -12.92
C ASN A 125 -0.40 -11.35 -12.61
N SER A 126 -0.76 -10.96 -11.39
CA SER A 126 -2.15 -10.89 -10.94
C SER A 126 -2.47 -9.53 -10.32
N PRO A 127 -3.30 -8.70 -10.99
CA PRO A 127 -3.87 -7.49 -10.40
C PRO A 127 -4.61 -7.71 -9.09
N ALA A 128 -5.39 -8.79 -9.01
CA ALA A 128 -6.16 -9.15 -7.82
C ALA A 128 -5.25 -9.45 -6.62
N HIS A 129 -4.24 -10.30 -6.78
CA HIS A 129 -3.29 -10.59 -5.69
C HIS A 129 -2.48 -9.35 -5.28
N TRP A 130 -2.18 -8.45 -6.23
CA TRP A 130 -1.51 -7.20 -5.90
C TRP A 130 -2.38 -6.31 -5.02
N ALA A 131 -3.66 -6.14 -5.39
CA ALA A 131 -4.62 -5.37 -4.60
C ALA A 131 -4.86 -6.01 -3.21
N GLU A 132 -5.02 -7.33 -3.16
CA GLU A 132 -5.23 -8.10 -1.94
C GLU A 132 -4.11 -7.88 -0.93
N ARG A 133 -2.84 -7.99 -1.35
CA ARG A 133 -1.68 -7.78 -0.47
C ARG A 133 -1.64 -6.38 0.13
N HIS A 134 -2.03 -5.36 -0.63
CA HIS A 134 -2.07 -3.99 -0.12
C HIS A 134 -3.25 -3.77 0.84
N GLY A 135 -4.38 -4.46 0.61
CA GLY A 135 -5.47 -4.49 1.57
C GLY A 135 -5.05 -5.11 2.91
N LEU A 136 -4.23 -6.16 2.90
CA LEU A 136 -3.69 -6.76 4.12
C LEU A 136 -2.81 -5.77 4.91
N ILE A 137 -2.01 -4.93 4.24
CA ILE A 137 -1.21 -3.89 4.91
C ILE A 137 -2.12 -2.91 5.66
N ILE A 138 -3.24 -2.52 5.06
CA ILE A 138 -4.22 -1.63 5.70
C ILE A 138 -4.88 -2.30 6.91
N ILE A 139 -5.22 -3.58 6.81
CA ILE A 139 -5.76 -4.34 7.96
C ILE A 139 -4.75 -4.38 9.11
N ILE A 140 -3.47 -4.65 8.82
CA ILE A 140 -2.41 -4.67 9.84
C ILE A 140 -2.28 -3.30 10.50
N ALA A 141 -2.23 -2.22 9.72
CA ALA A 141 -2.14 -0.87 10.25
C ALA A 141 -3.36 -0.50 11.12
N LEU A 142 -4.57 -0.88 10.70
CA LEU A 142 -5.79 -0.68 11.51
C LEU A 142 -5.77 -1.53 12.79
N GLY A 143 -5.23 -2.74 12.71
CA GLY A 143 -4.98 -3.60 13.86
C GLY A 143 -4.07 -2.92 14.88
N GLU A 144 -3.01 -2.26 14.43
CA GLU A 144 -2.12 -1.47 15.28
C GLU A 144 -2.86 -0.34 16.00
N SER A 145 -3.79 0.35 15.33
CA SER A 145 -4.65 1.36 15.99
C SER A 145 -5.53 0.76 17.09
N ILE A 146 -6.06 -0.46 16.89
CA ILE A 146 -6.87 -1.14 17.90
C ILE A 146 -6.00 -1.57 19.09
N VAL A 147 -4.81 -2.11 18.84
CA VAL A 147 -3.83 -2.45 19.89
C VAL A 147 -3.46 -1.20 20.67
N ALA A 148 -3.23 -0.07 19.99
CA ALA A 148 -2.88 1.20 20.61
C ALA A 148 -3.96 1.74 21.57
N ILE A 149 -5.26 1.51 21.29
CA ILE A 149 -6.35 1.81 22.23
C ILE A 149 -6.18 1.01 23.53
N GLY A 150 -5.92 -0.30 23.42
CA GLY A 150 -5.70 -1.17 24.59
C GLY A 150 -4.45 -0.82 25.38
N VAL A 151 -3.33 -0.57 24.69
CA VAL A 151 -2.07 -0.13 25.33
C VAL A 151 -2.25 1.20 26.05
N GLY A 152 -3.02 2.13 25.49
CA GLY A 152 -3.29 3.44 26.09
C GLY A 152 -4.04 3.38 27.42
N VAL A 153 -4.62 2.23 27.80
CA VAL A 153 -5.41 2.05 29.04
C VAL A 153 -4.91 0.90 29.92
N THR A 154 -3.78 0.27 29.57
CA THR A 154 -3.33 -1.00 30.19
C THR A 154 -3.14 -0.90 31.71
N ASP A 155 -2.67 0.25 32.21
CA ASP A 155 -2.40 0.48 33.63
C ASP A 155 -3.41 1.42 34.31
N LEU A 156 -4.59 1.60 33.69
CA LEU A 156 -5.62 2.55 34.14
C LEU A 156 -6.90 1.82 34.59
N PRO A 157 -7.57 2.30 35.66
CA PRO A 157 -8.84 1.73 36.09
C PRO A 157 -9.93 2.00 35.04
N ILE A 158 -10.69 0.97 34.69
CA ILE A 158 -11.77 1.09 33.70
C ILE A 158 -12.84 2.08 34.19
N SER A 159 -13.12 3.07 33.35
CA SER A 159 -14.06 4.15 33.63
C SER A 159 -14.97 4.42 32.42
N TRP A 160 -16.10 5.11 32.64
CA TRP A 160 -16.99 5.49 31.54
C TRP A 160 -16.30 6.33 30.45
N PRO A 161 -15.45 7.31 30.78
CA PRO A 161 -14.70 8.06 29.76
C PRO A 161 -13.81 7.16 28.89
N ILE A 162 -13.10 6.20 29.51
CA ILE A 162 -12.28 5.21 28.78
C ILE A 162 -13.14 4.38 27.83
N LEU A 163 -14.29 3.89 28.30
CA LEU A 163 -15.20 3.07 27.48
C LEU A 163 -15.71 3.87 26.28
N VAL A 164 -16.19 5.10 26.49
CA VAL A 164 -16.70 5.95 25.42
C VAL A 164 -15.59 6.31 24.43
N ALA A 165 -14.42 6.75 24.90
CA ALA A 165 -13.29 7.08 24.05
C ALA A 165 -12.79 5.89 23.22
N SER A 166 -12.71 4.70 23.83
CA SER A 166 -12.33 3.46 23.13
C SER A 166 -13.34 3.09 22.04
N LEU A 167 -14.64 3.17 22.33
CA LEU A 167 -15.71 2.89 21.35
C LEU A 167 -15.69 3.90 20.19
N LEU A 168 -15.45 5.18 20.47
CA LEU A 168 -15.29 6.20 19.43
C LEU A 168 -14.04 5.95 18.58
N GLY A 169 -12.91 5.61 19.20
CA GLY A 169 -11.68 5.25 18.48
C GLY A 169 -11.88 4.03 17.57
N LEU A 170 -12.57 3.01 18.07
CA LEU A 170 -12.91 1.82 17.28
C LEU A 170 -13.89 2.16 16.14
N ALA A 171 -14.87 3.03 16.38
CA ALA A 171 -15.79 3.50 15.35
C ALA A 171 -15.04 4.25 14.23
N VAL A 172 -14.06 5.09 14.57
CA VAL A 172 -13.18 5.73 13.57
C VAL A 172 -12.39 4.69 12.79
N CYS A 173 -11.75 3.72 13.45
CA CYS A 173 -11.02 2.65 12.76
C CYS A 173 -11.92 1.86 11.79
N THR A 174 -13.16 1.59 12.21
CA THR A 174 -14.17 0.88 11.40
C THR A 174 -14.63 1.73 10.21
N ALA A 175 -14.82 3.03 10.40
CA ALA A 175 -15.17 3.95 9.32
C ALA A 175 -14.06 4.04 8.27
N LEU A 176 -12.79 4.14 8.69
CA LEU A 176 -11.65 4.15 7.76
C LEU A 176 -11.56 2.82 7.00
N TRP A 177 -11.75 1.69 7.70
CA TRP A 177 -11.82 0.37 7.09
C TRP A 177 -12.89 0.30 6.00
N TRP A 178 -14.11 0.77 6.28
CA TRP A 178 -15.21 0.79 5.31
C TRP A 178 -14.87 1.63 4.08
N ILE A 179 -14.31 2.82 4.30
CA ILE A 179 -13.91 3.72 3.21
C ILE A 179 -12.95 3.02 2.24
N TYR A 180 -11.96 2.28 2.77
CA TYR A 180 -10.99 1.58 1.95
C TYR A 180 -11.56 0.34 1.25
N PHE A 181 -12.22 -0.55 1.98
CA PHE A 181 -12.62 -1.85 1.44
C PHE A 181 -13.84 -1.78 0.51
N ASP A 182 -14.76 -0.83 0.73
CA ASP A 182 -15.93 -0.71 -0.15
C ASP A 182 -15.57 -0.05 -1.51
N ALA A 183 -14.58 0.85 -1.51
CA ALA A 183 -14.17 1.60 -2.69
C ALA A 183 -12.80 1.18 -3.24
N THR A 184 -11.73 1.41 -2.49
CA THR A 184 -10.33 1.38 -2.98
C THR A 184 -9.94 0.03 -3.58
N VAL A 185 -10.29 -1.08 -2.91
CA VAL A 185 -9.97 -2.43 -3.40
C VAL A 185 -10.64 -2.69 -4.76
N ARG A 186 -11.94 -2.38 -4.88
CA ARG A 186 -12.72 -2.62 -6.09
C ARG A 186 -12.27 -1.74 -7.26
N TYR A 187 -12.04 -0.45 -7.03
CA TYR A 187 -11.58 0.46 -8.07
C TYR A 187 -10.15 0.14 -8.50
N GLY A 188 -9.26 -0.15 -7.55
CA GLY A 188 -7.86 -0.43 -7.81
C GLY A 188 -7.65 -1.71 -8.62
N GLU A 189 -8.37 -2.79 -8.30
CA GLU A 189 -8.29 -4.05 -9.05
C GLU A 189 -8.77 -3.85 -10.50
N ARG A 190 -9.94 -3.23 -10.68
CA ARG A 190 -10.51 -2.96 -12.01
C ARG A 190 -9.59 -2.07 -12.85
N ALA A 191 -9.01 -1.03 -12.25
CA ALA A 191 -8.08 -0.14 -12.93
C ALA A 191 -6.83 -0.88 -13.41
N LEU A 192 -6.22 -1.70 -12.54
CA LEU A 192 -5.07 -2.51 -12.92
C LEU A 192 -5.40 -3.57 -14.00
N ALA A 193 -6.60 -4.15 -13.94
CA ALA A 193 -7.05 -5.13 -14.93
C ALA A 193 -7.30 -4.49 -16.31
N ALA A 194 -7.81 -3.25 -16.34
CA ALA A 194 -8.07 -2.51 -17.56
C ALA A 194 -6.81 -1.86 -18.17
N GLU A 195 -5.78 -1.61 -17.37
CA GLU A 195 -4.55 -0.94 -17.83
C GLU A 195 -3.70 -1.86 -18.75
N PRO A 196 -3.16 -1.34 -19.87
CA PRO A 196 -2.26 -2.06 -20.76
C PRO A 196 -1.04 -2.64 -20.03
N PRO A 197 -0.55 -3.84 -20.41
CA PRO A 197 0.60 -4.48 -19.74
C PRO A 197 1.86 -3.62 -19.66
N GLU A 198 2.06 -2.72 -20.62
CA GLU A 198 3.25 -1.86 -20.74
C GLU A 198 3.25 -0.70 -19.73
N THR A 199 2.07 -0.18 -19.39
CA THR A 199 1.88 0.96 -18.46
C THR A 199 1.39 0.53 -17.09
N ARG A 200 0.85 -0.69 -16.96
CA ARG A 200 0.36 -1.27 -15.71
C ARG A 200 1.35 -1.18 -14.53
N PRO A 201 2.67 -1.43 -14.69
CA PRO A 201 3.62 -1.27 -13.59
C PRO A 201 3.70 0.16 -13.03
N TRP A 202 3.50 1.18 -13.86
CA TRP A 202 3.47 2.58 -13.43
C TRP A 202 2.21 2.86 -12.60
N LEU A 203 1.04 2.46 -13.11
CA LEU A 203 -0.21 2.60 -12.35
C LEU A 203 -0.13 1.87 -11.00
N ALA A 204 0.41 0.65 -10.98
CA ALA A 204 0.58 -0.12 -9.75
C ALA A 204 1.48 0.59 -8.74
N ARG A 205 2.64 1.07 -9.17
CA ARG A 205 3.56 1.80 -8.30
C ARG A 205 2.95 3.11 -7.78
N ASP A 206 2.36 3.90 -8.64
CA ASP A 206 1.75 5.19 -8.28
C ASP A 206 0.62 5.00 -7.27
N ALA A 207 -0.32 4.08 -7.56
CA ALA A 207 -1.50 3.86 -6.74
C ALA A 207 -1.18 3.08 -5.45
N TYR A 208 -0.38 2.01 -5.54
CA TYR A 208 -0.19 1.08 -4.43
C TYR A 208 1.11 1.26 -3.65
N THR A 209 2.13 1.91 -4.21
CA THR A 209 3.35 2.23 -3.45
C THR A 209 3.29 3.67 -2.94
N PHE A 210 3.05 4.64 -3.81
CA PHE A 210 3.12 6.05 -3.42
C PHE A 210 1.86 6.56 -2.72
N LEU A 211 0.66 6.24 -3.24
CA LEU A 211 -0.60 6.73 -2.66
C LEU A 211 -1.10 5.90 -1.46
N HIS A 212 -0.64 4.67 -1.29
CA HIS A 212 -0.88 3.89 -0.07
C HIS A 212 -0.01 4.32 1.10
N LEU A 213 1.21 4.81 0.86
CA LEU A 213 2.08 5.31 1.92
C LEU A 213 1.38 6.33 2.83
N PRO A 214 0.77 7.43 2.33
CA PRO A 214 0.07 8.38 3.19
C PRO A 214 -1.14 7.75 3.89
N MET A 215 -1.79 6.75 3.29
CA MET A 215 -2.86 6.01 3.98
C MET A 215 -2.33 5.25 5.19
N VAL A 216 -1.28 4.45 5.02
CA VAL A 216 -0.66 3.69 6.11
C VAL A 216 -0.09 4.63 7.18
N ALA A 217 0.67 5.65 6.78
CA ALA A 217 1.20 6.66 7.68
C ALA A 217 0.09 7.39 8.45
N GLY A 218 -1.04 7.69 7.78
CA GLY A 218 -2.21 8.29 8.40
C GLY A 218 -2.83 7.42 9.49
N ILE A 219 -2.95 6.11 9.25
CA ILE A 219 -3.45 5.15 10.25
C ILE A 219 -2.48 5.04 11.44
N VAL A 220 -1.17 4.97 11.18
CA VAL A 220 -0.16 4.89 12.26
C VAL A 220 -0.15 6.17 13.11
N LEU A 221 -0.29 7.35 12.49
CA LEU A 221 -0.45 8.61 13.24
C LEU A 221 -1.75 8.63 14.05
N LEU A 222 -2.85 8.13 13.48
CA LEU A 222 -4.09 7.95 14.21
C LEU A 222 -3.90 7.02 15.43
N ALA A 223 -3.18 5.91 15.30
CA ALA A 223 -2.87 5.01 16.41
C ALA A 223 -2.15 5.73 17.56
N VAL A 224 -1.13 6.53 17.25
CA VAL A 224 -0.41 7.37 18.23
C VAL A 224 -1.36 8.37 18.89
N GLY A 225 -2.22 9.03 18.10
CA GLY A 225 -3.23 9.95 18.59
C GLY A 225 -4.22 9.30 19.55
N LEU A 226 -4.77 8.13 19.17
CA LEU A 226 -5.70 7.35 19.99
C LEU A 226 -5.05 6.92 21.31
N LYS A 227 -3.84 6.37 21.28
CA LYS A 227 -3.09 6.01 22.49
C LYS A 227 -2.99 7.20 23.46
N LYS A 228 -2.62 8.37 22.94
CA LYS A 228 -2.48 9.59 23.75
C LYS A 228 -3.79 10.14 24.27
N VAL A 229 -4.87 10.07 23.49
CA VAL A 229 -6.22 10.44 23.93
C VAL A 229 -6.64 9.55 25.10
N LEU A 230 -6.41 8.24 25.01
CA LEU A 230 -6.81 7.29 26.05
C LEU A 230 -5.99 7.43 27.34
N GLU A 231 -4.68 7.64 27.22
CA GLU A 231 -3.81 8.00 28.37
C GLU A 231 -4.35 9.25 29.08
N TYR A 232 -4.71 10.28 28.31
CA TYR A 232 -5.20 11.56 28.85
C TYR A 232 -6.59 11.47 29.49
N VAL A 233 -7.51 10.72 28.87
CA VAL A 233 -8.89 10.56 29.36
C VAL A 233 -8.94 9.64 30.58
N GLY A 234 -8.00 8.70 30.70
CA GLY A 234 -7.87 7.81 31.85
C GLY A 234 -7.22 8.44 33.07
N ASP A 235 -6.34 9.43 32.89
CA ASP A 235 -5.69 10.17 33.99
C ASP A 235 -6.62 11.25 34.57
N THR A 236 -7.63 10.81 35.34
CA THR A 236 -8.59 11.70 36.00
C THR A 236 -8.02 12.44 37.21
N GLU A 237 -6.79 12.13 37.64
CA GLU A 237 -6.14 12.80 38.77
C GLU A 237 -5.45 14.09 38.34
N HIS A 238 -4.86 14.13 37.14
CA HIS A 238 -4.11 15.30 36.63
C HIS A 238 -4.84 16.06 35.53
N HIS A 239 -5.83 15.44 34.88
CA HIS A 239 -6.55 16.03 33.77
C HIS A 239 -8.07 16.00 33.96
N HIS A 240 -8.69 17.14 33.71
CA HIS A 240 -10.15 17.23 33.60
C HIS A 240 -10.56 17.10 32.14
N LEU A 241 -11.70 16.42 31.89
CA LEU A 241 -12.29 16.27 30.54
C LEU A 241 -12.58 17.59 29.82
N SER A 242 -12.66 18.71 30.56
CA SER A 242 -12.83 20.06 30.01
C SER A 242 -11.53 20.68 29.47
N GLN A 243 -10.37 20.12 29.80
CA GLN A 243 -9.09 20.64 29.34
C GLN A 243 -8.78 20.10 27.92
N PRO A 244 -8.41 20.96 26.96
CA PRO A 244 -8.12 20.52 25.61
C PRO A 244 -6.90 19.60 25.57
N LEU A 245 -6.94 18.61 24.68
CA LEU A 245 -5.75 17.83 24.36
C LEU A 245 -4.81 18.69 23.52
N HIS A 246 -3.59 18.92 24.01
CA HIS A 246 -2.57 19.71 23.32
C HIS A 246 -1.40 18.84 22.84
N GLY A 247 -0.59 19.39 21.93
CA GLY A 247 0.66 18.77 21.50
C GLY A 247 0.47 17.60 20.55
N ILE A 248 1.38 16.62 20.64
CA ILE A 248 1.59 15.59 19.62
C ILE A 248 0.36 14.70 19.44
N GLY A 249 -0.37 14.39 20.51
CA GLY A 249 -1.57 13.53 20.43
C GLY A 249 -2.68 14.13 19.55
N LEU A 250 -2.95 15.42 19.71
CA LEU A 250 -3.95 16.13 18.91
C LEU A 250 -3.55 16.18 17.42
N PHE A 251 -2.31 16.58 17.15
CA PHE A 251 -1.81 16.63 15.77
C PHE A 251 -1.83 15.25 15.12
N ALA A 252 -1.33 14.22 15.81
CA ALA A 252 -1.29 12.86 15.28
C ALA A 252 -2.69 12.31 14.95
N LEU A 253 -3.68 12.58 15.82
CA LEU A 253 -5.07 12.17 15.62
C LEU A 253 -5.66 12.78 14.34
N PHE A 254 -5.63 14.11 14.20
CA PHE A 254 -6.28 14.78 13.07
C PHE A 254 -5.46 14.73 11.78
N VAL A 255 -4.15 14.96 11.85
CA VAL A 255 -3.27 14.85 10.67
C VAL A 255 -3.29 13.42 10.14
N GLY A 256 -3.36 12.42 11.01
CA GLY A 256 -3.48 11.02 10.60
C GLY A 256 -4.71 10.76 9.72
N VAL A 257 -5.89 11.19 10.18
CA VAL A 257 -7.14 11.04 9.41
C VAL A 257 -7.11 11.86 8.12
N VAL A 258 -6.62 13.10 8.16
CA VAL A 258 -6.51 13.93 6.96
C VAL A 258 -5.59 13.30 5.92
N LEU A 259 -4.41 12.82 6.34
CA LEU A 259 -3.43 12.18 5.46
C LEU A 259 -3.99 10.91 4.83
N TYR A 260 -4.75 10.13 5.61
CA TYR A 260 -5.46 8.95 5.11
C TYR A 260 -6.47 9.31 4.01
N LEU A 261 -7.34 10.29 4.27
CA LEU A 261 -8.37 10.72 3.33
C LEU A 261 -7.76 11.33 2.06
N LEU A 262 -6.68 12.11 2.19
CA LEU A 262 -5.96 12.65 1.03
C LEU A 262 -5.34 11.54 0.18
N GLY A 263 -4.71 10.54 0.81
CA GLY A 263 -4.19 9.36 0.13
C GLY A 263 -5.30 8.61 -0.60
N HIS A 264 -6.45 8.41 0.05
CA HIS A 264 -7.62 7.75 -0.52
C HIS A 264 -8.21 8.52 -1.72
N VAL A 265 -8.35 9.84 -1.62
CA VAL A 265 -8.81 10.69 -2.73
C VAL A 265 -7.82 10.67 -3.90
N GLY A 266 -6.52 10.74 -3.61
CA GLY A 266 -5.47 10.62 -4.61
C GLY A 266 -5.51 9.26 -5.32
N PHE A 267 -5.68 8.18 -4.56
CA PHE A 267 -5.85 6.83 -5.10
C PHE A 267 -7.03 6.78 -6.05
N LYS A 268 -8.22 7.21 -5.60
CA LYS A 268 -9.42 7.24 -6.42
C LYS A 268 -9.21 8.04 -7.72
N ARG A 269 -8.61 9.23 -7.64
CA ARG A 269 -8.31 10.05 -8.84
C ARG A 269 -7.37 9.34 -9.81
N ARG A 270 -6.41 8.57 -9.31
CA ARG A 270 -5.43 7.86 -10.15
C ARG A 270 -6.01 6.60 -10.79
N THR A 271 -6.96 5.94 -10.13
CA THR A 271 -7.55 4.66 -10.56
C THR A 271 -8.89 4.79 -11.26
N THR A 272 -9.60 5.91 -11.12
CA THR A 272 -10.83 6.16 -11.87
C THR A 272 -10.45 6.93 -13.15
N PRO A 273 -10.61 6.34 -14.35
CA PRO A 273 -10.55 7.12 -15.58
C PRO A 273 -11.59 8.24 -15.47
N LEU A 274 -11.24 9.46 -15.87
CA LEU A 274 -12.25 10.47 -16.14
C LEU A 274 -13.07 9.94 -17.32
N GLU A 275 -14.10 9.16 -17.04
CA GLU A 275 -15.16 8.94 -18.01
C GLU A 275 -15.71 10.33 -18.31
N CYS A 276 -15.42 10.84 -19.51
CA CYS A 276 -16.20 11.93 -20.08
C CYS A 276 -17.65 11.44 -20.02
N VAL A 277 -18.39 11.94 -19.03
CA VAL A 277 -19.85 11.79 -18.97
C VAL A 277 -20.33 12.27 -20.33
N PRO A 278 -20.93 11.39 -21.17
CA PRO A 278 -21.58 11.85 -22.38
C PRO A 278 -22.62 12.85 -21.91
N ALA A 279 -22.58 14.08 -22.41
CA ALA A 279 -23.59 15.06 -22.10
C ALA A 279 -24.93 14.54 -22.65
N ASP A 280 -25.67 13.80 -21.83
CA ASP A 280 -27.02 13.32 -22.10
C ASP A 280 -28.03 14.41 -21.78
N ARG A 281 -27.88 15.56 -22.46
CA ARG A 281 -28.96 16.54 -22.56
C ARG A 281 -29.18 16.89 -24.02
N GLY A 282 -30.02 16.08 -24.65
CA GLY A 282 -30.92 16.49 -25.72
C GLY A 282 -30.33 17.39 -26.82
N CYS A 283 -29.50 16.84 -27.69
CA CYS A 283 -29.41 17.36 -29.04
C CYS A 283 -30.72 17.02 -29.78
N ARG A 284 -31.68 17.95 -29.72
CA ARG A 284 -32.72 18.05 -30.75
C ARG A 284 -32.01 18.16 -32.09
N ALA A 285 -32.43 17.32 -33.04
CA ALA A 285 -32.08 17.45 -34.44
C ALA A 285 -32.42 18.89 -34.90
N GLY A 286 -31.39 19.62 -35.32
CA GLY A 286 -31.53 21.00 -35.74
C GLY A 286 -30.18 21.59 -36.08
N ASP A 287 -29.92 21.63 -37.37
CA ASP A 287 -28.81 22.32 -38.05
C ASP A 287 -27.49 21.54 -38.22
N GLY A 288 -27.05 21.56 -39.47
CA GLY A 288 -25.97 20.74 -39.98
C GLY A 288 -24.60 21.36 -39.75
N ARG A 289 -23.59 20.52 -40.02
CA ARG A 289 -22.15 20.82 -40.04
C ARG A 289 -21.48 20.89 -38.66
N THR A 290 -21.03 19.74 -38.17
CA THR A 290 -19.67 19.63 -37.62
C THR A 290 -19.18 18.19 -37.69
N ALA A 291 -18.00 18.01 -38.27
CA ALA A 291 -17.41 16.74 -38.63
C ALA A 291 -16.78 16.04 -37.42
N CYS A 292 -17.17 14.79 -37.16
CA CYS A 292 -16.34 13.84 -36.42
C CYS A 292 -15.44 13.12 -37.43
N ALA A 293 -14.15 13.44 -37.43
CA ALA A 293 -13.14 12.71 -38.17
C ALA A 293 -12.98 11.29 -37.59
N ARG A 294 -13.27 10.27 -38.39
CA ARG A 294 -12.87 8.87 -38.14
C ARG A 294 -11.49 8.63 -38.77
N PRO A 295 -10.61 7.82 -38.14
CA PRO A 295 -9.43 7.32 -38.82
C PRO A 295 -9.83 6.22 -39.80
N SER A 296 -9.40 6.38 -41.05
CA SER A 296 -9.59 5.45 -42.17
C SER A 296 -8.61 4.27 -42.08
N GLY A 297 -9.16 3.05 -42.01
CA GLY A 297 -8.46 1.80 -42.30
C GLY A 297 -9.20 1.04 -43.42
N PRO A 298 -8.51 0.27 -44.27
CA PRO A 298 -9.04 -0.16 -45.56
C PRO A 298 -10.03 -1.33 -45.42
N GLY A 299 -11.20 -1.18 -46.05
CA GLY A 299 -12.22 -2.23 -46.10
C GLY A 299 -11.90 -3.33 -47.12
N PRO A 300 -12.42 -4.56 -46.94
CA PRO A 300 -12.38 -5.57 -47.97
C PRO A 300 -13.56 -5.39 -48.93
N ASP A 301 -13.21 -5.37 -50.21
CA ASP A 301 -14.08 -5.43 -51.37
C ASP A 301 -14.87 -6.75 -51.42
N ARG A 302 -16.19 -6.69 -51.67
CA ARG A 302 -17.01 -7.78 -52.28
C ARG A 302 -18.46 -7.33 -52.54
N GLY A 303 -18.84 -7.44 -53.80
CA GLY A 303 -20.10 -6.99 -54.42
C GLY A 303 -21.38 -7.80 -54.11
N PRO A 304 -22.45 -7.62 -54.93
CA PRO A 304 -23.82 -7.56 -54.42
C PRO A 304 -24.69 -8.82 -54.62
N GLY A 305 -25.63 -9.01 -53.70
CA GLY A 305 -27.00 -9.45 -54.02
C GLY A 305 -27.35 -10.93 -53.83
N ARG A 306 -28.25 -11.21 -52.88
CA ARG A 306 -29.40 -12.15 -53.02
C ARG A 306 -30.34 -12.03 -51.80
N GLY A 307 -31.65 -12.05 -52.09
CA GLY A 307 -32.75 -11.67 -51.19
C GLY A 307 -33.13 -12.68 -50.08
N PRO A 308 -34.26 -12.44 -49.38
CA PRO A 308 -34.52 -13.03 -48.07
C PRO A 308 -35.21 -14.40 -48.15
N HIS A 309 -34.65 -15.40 -47.45
CA HIS A 309 -35.30 -16.70 -47.22
C HIS A 309 -35.79 -16.82 -45.77
N ARG A 310 -37.03 -17.29 -45.63
CA ARG A 310 -37.83 -17.54 -44.41
C ARG A 310 -37.20 -18.54 -43.42
N PRO A 311 -37.65 -18.57 -42.15
CA PRO A 311 -36.98 -19.26 -41.05
C PRO A 311 -37.28 -20.77 -41.00
N GLY A 312 -36.22 -21.58 -40.84
CA GLY A 312 -36.29 -23.03 -40.65
C GLY A 312 -36.18 -23.43 -39.17
N ARG A 313 -37.06 -24.35 -38.77
CA ARG A 313 -37.30 -24.88 -37.42
C ARG A 313 -36.07 -25.47 -36.72
N LEU A 314 -35.91 -25.18 -35.43
CA LEU A 314 -35.03 -25.90 -34.50
C LEU A 314 -35.50 -27.36 -34.32
N ARG A 315 -34.59 -28.31 -34.51
CA ARG A 315 -34.72 -29.70 -34.05
C ARG A 315 -33.96 -29.85 -32.74
N ILE A 316 -34.68 -30.20 -31.68
CA ILE A 316 -34.15 -30.60 -30.37
C ILE A 316 -33.67 -32.07 -30.48
N VAL A 317 -32.42 -32.32 -30.07
CA VAL A 317 -31.83 -33.66 -29.96
C VAL A 317 -31.94 -34.12 -28.50
N PRO A 318 -32.50 -35.30 -28.19
CA PRO A 318 -32.55 -35.81 -26.82
C PRO A 318 -31.24 -36.49 -26.41
N LEU A 319 -30.78 -36.19 -25.20
CA LEU A 319 -29.65 -36.85 -24.53
C LEU A 319 -30.00 -38.30 -24.20
N ARG A 320 -29.10 -39.22 -24.57
CA ARG A 320 -29.12 -40.63 -24.17
C ARG A 320 -28.62 -40.76 -22.72
N ARG A 321 -29.26 -41.66 -21.99
CA ARG A 321 -29.09 -42.02 -20.57
C ARG A 321 -27.64 -42.28 -20.16
#